data_AF-A0A2G3A5M9-F1
#
_entry.id   AF-A0A2G3A5M9-F1
#
_cell.length_a   1.000
_cell.length_b   1.000
_cell.length_c   1.000
_cell.angle_alpha   90.00
_cell.angle_beta   90.00
_cell.angle_gamma   90.00
#
_symmetry.space_group_name_H-M   'P 1'
#
loop_
_entity.id
_entity.type
_entity.pdbx_description
1 polymer ?
#
loop_
_entity_poly.entity_id
_entity_poly.type
_entity_poly.pdbx_seq_one_letter_code
_entity_poly.pdbx_strand_id
1 'polypeptide(L)'
;MLLFSRFRSPNDKHYFERTPAENWLDTQFLPYGSPEEPLTSMFFGPEFFAQKLYQLCSPEDLALALSLARTSSLFLGDLSKAKYFTDEGYGSVKRVYIVCTEDKAIPEEFQQWQIDNIGVTEARVIKSADHMAMLCEPEKLCATLLEIAHKYN
;
A
#
# COMPACT_ATOMS: atom_id res chain seq x y z
N MET A 1 -8.51 8.12 22.31
CA MET A 1 -7.67 7.04 22.87
C MET A 1 -8.56 5.81 23.04
N LEU A 2 -8.06 4.65 22.59
CA LEU A 2 -8.58 3.26 22.76
C LEU A 2 -9.70 2.76 21.84
N LEU A 3 -9.32 2.02 20.77
CA LEU A 3 -10.07 0.85 20.23
C LEU A 3 -9.31 0.03 19.14
N PHE A 4 -8.02 -0.25 19.32
CA PHE A 4 -7.31 -1.31 18.56
C PHE A 4 -6.49 -2.16 19.54
N SER A 5 -7.17 -2.91 20.40
CA SER A 5 -6.58 -3.48 21.61
C SER A 5 -5.85 -4.82 21.44
N ARG A 6 -5.60 -5.32 20.21
CA ARG A 6 -4.79 -6.54 20.00
C ARG A 6 -3.76 -6.51 18.87
N PHE A 7 -3.67 -5.43 18.09
CA PHE A 7 -2.62 -5.22 17.07
C PHE A 7 -1.83 -3.93 17.32
N ARG A 8 -1.57 -3.57 18.59
CA ARG A 8 -0.87 -2.34 18.95
C ARG A 8 0.47 -2.63 19.61
N SER A 9 1.55 -2.35 18.89
CA SER A 9 2.83 -1.98 19.48
C SER A 9 2.74 -0.54 20.01
N PRO A 10 3.40 -0.18 21.13
CA PRO A 10 3.38 1.17 21.71
C PRO A 10 3.90 2.29 20.79
N ASN A 11 4.45 1.95 19.62
CA ASN A 11 5.06 2.87 18.66
C ASN A 11 4.26 3.04 17.35
N ASP A 12 3.05 2.49 17.25
CA ASP A 12 2.24 2.50 16.01
C ASP A 12 1.58 3.86 15.75
N LYS A 13 2.30 4.74 15.04
CA LYS A 13 1.71 5.76 14.19
C LYS A 13 1.72 5.23 12.76
N HIS A 14 0.59 5.30 12.06
CA HIS A 14 0.41 4.74 10.72
C HIS A 14 1.50 5.25 9.76
N TYR A 15 2.04 4.43 8.87
CA TYR A 15 3.10 4.84 7.91
C TYR A 15 2.77 6.15 7.23
N PHE A 16 1.54 6.29 6.74
CA PHE A 16 1.05 7.50 6.09
C PHE A 16 1.01 8.75 6.98
N GLU A 17 0.83 8.59 8.30
CA GLU A 17 0.90 9.69 9.28
C GLU A 17 2.35 10.07 9.62
N ARG A 18 3.32 9.17 9.34
CA ARG A 18 4.75 9.39 9.57
C ARG A 18 5.50 9.76 8.31
N THR A 19 4.94 9.52 7.13
CA THR A 19 5.54 9.91 5.85
C THR A 19 5.70 11.43 5.86
N PRO A 20 6.95 11.95 5.84
CA PRO A 20 7.20 13.39 5.80
C PRO A 20 6.44 14.03 4.64
N ALA A 21 5.94 15.26 4.83
CA ALA A 21 5.20 15.99 3.80
C ALA A 21 5.95 16.03 2.46
N GLU A 22 7.28 16.15 2.51
CA GLU A 22 8.18 16.15 1.35
C GLU A 22 8.10 14.86 0.51
N ASN A 23 7.81 13.71 1.13
CA ASN A 23 7.69 12.44 0.43
C ASN A 23 6.37 12.29 -0.33
N TRP A 24 5.38 13.15 -0.05
CA TRP A 24 4.11 13.20 -0.78
C TRP A 24 4.17 14.03 -2.07
N LEU A 25 5.25 14.78 -2.30
CA LEU A 25 5.46 15.60 -3.50
C LEU A 25 4.23 16.48 -3.80
N ASP A 26 3.66 16.36 -5.00
CA ASP A 26 2.51 17.11 -5.48
C ASP A 26 1.14 16.45 -5.19
N THR A 27 1.12 15.45 -4.29
CA THR A 27 -0.12 14.82 -3.83
C THR A 27 -1.01 15.83 -3.13
N GLN A 28 -2.28 15.88 -3.52
CA GLN A 28 -3.28 16.76 -2.94
C GLN A 28 -4.13 16.03 -1.91
N PHE A 29 -4.31 16.65 -0.75
CA PHE A 29 -5.26 16.23 0.26
C PHE A 29 -6.32 17.31 0.44
N LEU A 30 -7.58 16.99 0.16
CA LEU A 30 -8.68 17.96 0.22
C LEU A 30 -9.76 17.50 1.20
N PRO A 31 -10.24 18.37 2.09
CA PRO A 31 -11.34 18.03 2.99
C PRO A 31 -12.66 17.88 2.20
N TYR A 32 -13.50 16.94 2.61
CA TYR A 32 -14.88 16.81 2.14
C TYR A 32 -15.75 16.21 3.27
N GLY A 33 -17.06 16.10 3.04
CA GLY A 33 -18.01 15.63 4.04
C GLY A 33 -18.59 16.75 4.90
N SER A 34 -19.22 16.37 6.02
CA SER A 34 -19.83 17.33 6.96
C SER A 34 -18.87 17.67 8.10
N PRO A 35 -19.08 18.78 8.83
CA PRO A 35 -18.30 19.10 10.03
C PRO A 35 -18.34 17.99 11.10
N GLU A 36 -19.45 17.25 11.19
CA GLU A 36 -19.63 16.15 12.13
C GLU A 36 -18.91 14.86 11.69
N GLU A 37 -18.75 14.67 10.37
CA GLU A 37 -18.06 13.54 9.76
C GLU A 37 -17.01 14.04 8.75
N PRO A 38 -15.89 14.62 9.24
CA PRO A 38 -14.86 15.15 8.36
C PRO A 38 -14.14 14.01 7.65
N LEU A 39 -14.04 14.11 6.33
CA LEU A 39 -13.34 13.17 5.47
C LEU A 39 -12.23 13.88 4.69
N THR A 40 -11.21 13.12 4.29
CA THR A 40 -10.07 13.64 3.52
C THR A 40 -9.93 12.85 2.23
N SER A 41 -10.04 13.52 1.10
CA SER A 41 -9.76 12.94 -0.20
C SER A 41 -8.27 13.10 -0.51
N MET A 42 -7.79 12.27 -1.42
CA MET A 42 -6.38 12.14 -1.78
C MET A 42 -6.27 11.97 -3.29
N PHE A 43 -5.43 12.78 -3.92
CA PHE A 43 -5.14 12.67 -5.34
C PHE A 43 -3.63 12.76 -5.57
N PHE A 44 -3.05 11.69 -6.09
CA PHE A 44 -1.64 11.66 -6.47
C PHE A 44 -1.42 12.59 -7.66
N GLY A 45 -0.46 13.51 -7.54
CA GLY A 45 -0.08 14.37 -8.64
C GLY A 45 0.92 13.70 -9.60
N PRO A 46 1.14 14.28 -10.79
CA PRO A 46 2.05 13.74 -11.78
C PRO A 46 3.48 13.47 -11.30
N GLU A 47 4.04 14.31 -10.42
CA GLU A 47 5.38 14.10 -9.87
C GLU A 47 5.43 12.89 -8.95
N PHE A 48 4.41 12.72 -8.10
CA PHE A 48 4.28 11.53 -7.26
C PHE A 48 4.16 10.25 -8.09
N PHE A 49 3.31 10.26 -9.13
CA PHE A 49 3.21 9.14 -10.06
C PHE A 49 4.56 8.78 -10.67
N ALA A 50 5.26 9.76 -11.25
CA ALA A 50 6.52 9.52 -11.95
C ALA A 50 7.67 9.09 -11.02
N GLN A 51 7.78 9.68 -9.83
CA GLN A 51 8.97 9.50 -8.98
C GLN A 51 8.81 8.44 -7.89
N LYS A 52 7.58 8.12 -7.48
CA LYS A 52 7.30 7.23 -6.35
C LYS A 52 6.62 5.92 -6.77
N LEU A 53 5.83 5.94 -7.83
CA LEU A 53 5.02 4.80 -8.26
C LEU A 53 5.56 4.13 -9.53
N TYR A 54 5.91 4.91 -10.57
CA TYR A 54 6.22 4.43 -11.94
C TYR A 54 7.70 4.64 -12.34
N GLN A 55 8.61 4.84 -11.40
CA GLN A 55 10.00 5.22 -11.70
C GLN A 55 10.80 4.16 -12.49
N LEU A 56 10.31 2.92 -12.57
CA LEU A 56 10.90 1.84 -13.38
C LEU A 56 9.95 1.36 -14.49
N CYS A 57 8.78 1.99 -14.63
CA CYS A 57 7.82 1.70 -15.70
C CYS A 57 8.15 2.46 -17.00
N SER A 58 7.48 2.08 -18.08
CA SER A 58 7.62 2.78 -19.36
C SER A 58 6.94 4.16 -19.32
N PRO A 59 7.37 5.12 -20.17
CA PRO A 59 6.65 6.39 -20.35
C PRO A 59 5.19 6.21 -20.78
N GLU A 60 4.90 5.16 -21.55
CA GLU A 60 3.55 4.81 -22.01
C GLU A 60 2.65 4.42 -20.83
N ASP A 61 3.16 3.61 -19.90
CA ASP A 61 2.43 3.23 -18.68
C ASP A 61 2.15 4.43 -17.79
N LEU A 62 3.14 5.32 -17.61
CA LEU A 62 2.96 6.57 -16.86
C LEU A 62 1.91 7.47 -17.54
N ALA A 63 1.97 7.64 -18.86
CA ALA A 63 0.99 8.43 -19.60
C ALA A 63 -0.43 7.87 -19.45
N LEU A 64 -0.58 6.54 -19.55
CA LEU A 64 -1.84 5.86 -19.33
C LEU A 64 -2.36 6.10 -17.91
N ALA A 65 -1.51 5.92 -16.89
CA ALA A 65 -1.88 6.14 -15.50
C ALA A 65 -2.39 7.57 -15.24
N LEU A 66 -1.69 8.58 -15.76
CA LEU A 66 -2.09 9.98 -15.62
C LEU A 66 -3.43 10.29 -16.30
N SER A 67 -3.76 9.59 -17.39
CA SER A 67 -5.05 9.75 -18.07
C SER A 67 -6.23 9.09 -17.34
N LEU A 68 -5.94 8.13 -16.45
CA LEU A 68 -6.95 7.33 -15.74
C LEU A 68 -7.04 7.63 -14.24
N ALA A 69 -6.07 8.38 -13.69
CA ALA A 69 -5.99 8.68 -12.27
C ALA A 69 -7.27 9.39 -11.76
N ARG A 70 -7.73 8.98 -10.59
CA ARG A 70 -8.91 9.53 -9.93
C ARG A 70 -8.63 9.75 -8.44
N THR A 71 -9.35 10.69 -7.86
CA THR A 71 -9.31 10.97 -6.42
C THR A 71 -9.78 9.75 -5.61
N SER A 72 -9.08 9.45 -4.53
CA SER A 72 -9.35 8.37 -3.58
C SER A 72 -9.33 8.91 -2.13
N SER A 73 -9.26 8.04 -1.12
CA SER A 73 -9.04 8.37 0.29
C SER A 73 -8.34 7.21 1.00
N LEU A 74 -7.62 7.52 2.08
CA LEU A 74 -7.09 6.52 3.01
C LEU A 74 -8.12 6.10 4.07
N PHE A 75 -9.28 6.76 4.14
CA PHE A 75 -10.37 6.45 5.08
C PHE A 75 -9.94 6.38 6.57
N LEU A 76 -8.89 7.11 6.96
CA LEU A 76 -8.29 7.02 8.32
C LEU A 76 -9.31 7.30 9.44
N GLY A 77 -10.26 8.21 9.22
CA GLY A 77 -11.29 8.54 10.21
C GLY A 77 -12.23 7.36 10.51
N ASP A 78 -12.54 6.54 9.52
CA ASP A 78 -13.37 5.33 9.66
C ASP A 78 -12.54 4.15 10.17
N LEU A 79 -11.41 3.89 9.49
CA LEU A 79 -10.50 2.81 9.84
C LEU A 79 -9.89 2.97 11.23
N SER A 80 -9.81 4.17 11.81
CA SER A 80 -9.30 4.36 13.18
C SER A 80 -10.32 4.02 14.28
N LYS A 81 -11.60 3.83 13.95
CA LYS A 81 -12.69 3.64 14.91
C LYS A 81 -13.27 2.22 14.89
N ALA A 82 -13.14 1.52 13.76
CA ALA A 82 -13.77 0.22 13.55
C ALA A 82 -12.77 -0.94 13.55
N LYS A 83 -13.17 -2.07 14.13
CA LYS A 83 -12.41 -3.33 14.08
C LYS A 83 -13.02 -4.23 13.00
N TYR A 84 -12.52 -4.12 11.78
CA TYR A 84 -13.03 -4.88 10.64
C TYR A 84 -12.51 -6.32 10.55
N PHE A 85 -11.39 -6.63 11.22
CA PHE A 85 -10.70 -7.91 11.08
C PHE A 85 -10.67 -8.68 12.41
N THR A 86 -10.82 -10.00 12.33
CA THR A 86 -10.75 -10.95 13.45
C THR A 86 -9.82 -12.11 13.11
N ASP A 87 -9.30 -12.79 14.13
CA ASP A 87 -8.40 -13.94 13.95
C ASP A 87 -9.15 -15.14 13.36
N GLU A 88 -10.40 -15.37 13.78
CA GLU A 88 -11.24 -16.46 13.28
C GLU A 88 -11.76 -16.20 11.86
N GLY A 89 -11.90 -14.93 11.47
CA GLY A 89 -12.34 -14.51 10.14
C GLY A 89 -11.15 -14.30 9.21
N TYR A 90 -10.71 -13.04 9.11
CA TYR A 90 -9.57 -12.64 8.27
C TYR A 90 -8.29 -13.43 8.58
N GLY A 91 -8.00 -13.65 9.86
CA GLY A 91 -6.79 -14.34 10.30
C GLY A 91 -6.71 -15.81 9.86
N SER A 92 -7.85 -16.44 9.56
CA SER A 92 -7.92 -17.84 9.12
C SER A 92 -7.39 -18.05 7.70
N VAL A 93 -7.33 -16.99 6.88
CA VAL A 93 -6.88 -17.06 5.49
C VAL A 93 -5.36 -17.01 5.42
N LYS A 94 -4.75 -17.93 4.65
CA LYS A 94 -3.31 -17.91 4.35
C LYS A 94 -2.96 -16.62 3.60
N ARG A 95 -1.91 -15.93 4.04
CA ARG A 95 -1.48 -14.65 3.44
C ARG A 95 -0.09 -14.81 2.86
N VAL A 96 0.07 -14.45 1.60
CA VAL A 96 1.39 -14.33 0.96
C VAL A 96 1.63 -12.86 0.66
N TYR A 97 2.80 -12.36 1.02
CA TYR A 97 3.22 -10.98 0.72
C TYR A 97 4.28 -11.02 -0.38
N ILE A 98 4.13 -10.18 -1.41
CA ILE A 98 5.13 -10.04 -2.48
C ILE A 98 5.79 -8.67 -2.30
N VAL A 99 7.08 -8.67 -1.99
CA VAL A 99 7.90 -7.48 -1.76
C VAL A 99 8.44 -6.96 -3.10
N CYS A 100 8.31 -5.67 -3.33
CA CYS A 100 8.93 -4.96 -4.46
C CYS A 100 10.12 -4.15 -3.95
N THR A 101 11.34 -4.53 -4.34
CA THR A 101 12.57 -4.01 -3.71
C THR A 101 12.85 -2.54 -4.04
N GLU A 102 12.34 -2.03 -5.16
CA GLU A 102 12.58 -0.65 -5.60
C GLU A 102 11.36 0.25 -5.38
N ASP A 103 10.37 -0.18 -4.60
CA ASP A 103 9.18 0.61 -4.30
C ASP A 103 9.55 1.86 -3.49
N LYS A 104 9.19 3.04 -4.01
CA LYS A 104 9.46 4.34 -3.39
C LYS A 104 8.24 4.95 -2.71
N ALA A 105 7.05 4.39 -2.93
CA ALA A 105 5.80 4.81 -2.29
C ALA A 105 5.55 4.02 -1.00
N ILE A 106 5.89 2.73 -0.98
CA ILE A 106 5.89 1.85 0.18
C ILE A 106 7.28 1.19 0.25
N PRO A 107 8.26 1.85 0.87
CA PRO A 107 9.65 1.38 0.91
C PRO A 107 9.78 -0.05 1.41
N GLU A 108 10.78 -0.77 0.88
CA GLU A 108 11.07 -2.16 1.24
C GLU A 108 11.15 -2.35 2.76
N GLU A 109 11.73 -1.40 3.50
CA GLU A 109 11.84 -1.50 4.97
C GLU A 109 10.47 -1.47 5.64
N PHE A 110 9.52 -0.71 5.09
CA PHE A 110 8.17 -0.69 5.63
C PHE A 110 7.36 -1.92 5.21
N GLN A 111 7.58 -2.46 4.01
CA GLN A 111 7.01 -3.76 3.61
C GLN A 111 7.52 -4.88 4.54
N GLN A 112 8.83 -4.91 4.82
CA GLN A 112 9.43 -5.87 5.75
C GLN A 112 8.90 -5.67 7.17
N TRP A 113 8.77 -4.42 7.63
CA TRP A 113 8.17 -4.15 8.93
C TRP A 113 6.74 -4.71 9.03
N GLN A 114 5.92 -4.59 7.98
CA GLN A 114 4.57 -5.19 7.98
C GLN A 114 4.64 -6.72 8.05
N ILE A 115 5.55 -7.34 7.30
CA ILE A 115 5.78 -8.80 7.34
C ILE A 115 6.15 -9.25 8.77
N ASP A 116 7.07 -8.56 9.42
CA ASP A 116 7.58 -8.93 10.74
C ASP A 116 6.57 -8.70 11.86
N ASN A 117 5.75 -7.63 11.76
CA ASN A 117 4.84 -7.22 12.83
C ASN A 117 3.42 -7.78 12.68
N ILE A 118 2.91 -7.94 11.44
CA ILE A 118 1.57 -8.47 11.17
C ILE A 118 1.62 -9.98 10.97
N GLY A 119 2.72 -10.49 10.38
CA GLY A 119 2.90 -11.90 10.09
C GLY A 119 2.18 -12.35 8.81
N VAL A 120 2.89 -13.15 8.02
CA VAL A 120 2.41 -13.75 6.77
C VAL A 120 2.75 -15.24 6.75
N THR A 121 2.02 -16.02 5.97
CA THR A 121 2.34 -17.44 5.74
C THR A 121 3.64 -17.59 4.95
N GLU A 122 3.87 -16.68 4.01
CA GLU A 122 5.05 -16.68 3.14
C GLU A 122 5.31 -15.28 2.61
N ALA A 123 6.59 -14.94 2.43
CA ALA A 123 7.01 -13.73 1.73
C ALA A 123 7.77 -14.12 0.46
N ARG A 124 7.48 -13.43 -0.65
CA ARG A 124 8.20 -13.50 -1.92
C ARG A 124 8.79 -12.14 -2.24
N VAL A 125 9.82 -12.11 -3.08
CA VAL A 125 10.51 -10.87 -3.44
C VAL A 125 10.63 -10.79 -4.96
N ILE A 126 10.18 -9.69 -5.54
CA ILE A 126 10.45 -9.32 -6.92
C ILE A 126 11.50 -8.22 -6.90
N LYS A 127 12.72 -8.61 -7.28
CA LYS A 127 13.83 -7.66 -7.42
C LYS A 127 13.62 -6.76 -8.63
N SER A 128 14.02 -5.50 -8.48
CA SER A 128 13.95 -4.48 -9.51
C SER A 128 12.53 -4.07 -9.90
N ALA A 129 11.53 -4.39 -9.07
CA ALA A 129 10.17 -3.89 -9.24
C ALA A 129 9.95 -2.61 -8.43
N ASP A 130 9.37 -1.60 -9.08
CA ASP A 130 8.79 -0.44 -8.40
C ASP A 130 7.42 -0.79 -7.78
N HIS A 131 6.63 0.22 -7.39
CA HIS A 131 5.31 0.00 -6.82
C HIS A 131 4.35 -0.71 -7.80
N MET A 132 4.57 -0.52 -9.10
CA MET A 132 3.73 -1.05 -10.17
C MET A 132 4.35 -2.32 -10.77
N ALA A 133 4.63 -3.32 -9.92
CA ALA A 133 5.24 -4.59 -10.33
C ALA A 133 4.51 -5.31 -11.47
N MET A 134 3.20 -5.12 -11.60
CA MET A 134 2.41 -5.69 -12.70
C MET A 134 2.68 -5.03 -14.06
N LEU A 135 3.34 -3.87 -14.08
CA LEU A 135 3.69 -3.12 -15.29
C LEU A 135 5.20 -3.21 -15.57
N CYS A 136 6.05 -2.98 -14.57
CA CYS A 136 7.50 -3.01 -14.76
C CYS A 136 8.08 -4.44 -14.79
N GLU A 137 7.47 -5.40 -14.10
CA GLU A 137 7.96 -6.79 -13.97
C GLU A 137 6.82 -7.84 -14.12
N PRO A 138 5.97 -7.75 -15.16
CA PRO A 138 4.75 -8.55 -15.29
C PRO A 138 5.01 -10.05 -15.33
N GLU A 139 6.09 -10.49 -16.01
CA GLU A 139 6.43 -11.90 -16.14
C GLU A 139 6.89 -12.50 -14.82
N LYS A 140 7.73 -11.78 -14.06
CA LYS A 140 8.17 -12.21 -12.72
C LYS A 140 6.99 -12.28 -11.75
N LEU A 141 6.09 -11.29 -11.79
CA LEU A 141 4.88 -11.32 -10.97
C LEU A 141 3.98 -12.50 -11.35
N CYS A 142 3.75 -12.71 -12.65
CA CYS A 142 2.95 -13.85 -13.15
C CYS A 142 3.53 -15.19 -12.69
N ALA A 143 4.82 -15.42 -12.90
CA ALA A 143 5.49 -16.65 -12.46
C ALA A 143 5.37 -16.85 -10.93
N THR A 144 5.59 -15.79 -10.15
CA THR A 144 5.45 -15.83 -8.69
C THR A 144 4.03 -16.21 -8.27
N LEU A 145 3.01 -15.63 -8.91
CA LEU A 145 1.61 -15.94 -8.64
C LEU A 145 1.25 -17.38 -9.01
N LEU A 146 1.77 -17.89 -10.14
CA LEU A 146 1.57 -19.28 -10.55
C LEU A 146 2.22 -20.27 -9.57
N GLU A 147 3.41 -19.97 -9.06
CA GLU A 147 4.06 -20.78 -8.02
C GLU A 147 3.25 -20.79 -6.72
N ILE A 148 2.73 -19.64 -6.29
CA ILE A 148 1.86 -19.54 -5.11
C ILE A 148 0.59 -20.37 -5.33
N ALA A 149 -0.08 -20.19 -6.47
CA ALA A 149 -1.29 -20.92 -6.82
C ALA A 149 -1.04 -22.43 -6.85
N HIS A 150 0.08 -22.88 -7.41
CA HIS A 150 0.44 -24.30 -7.42
C HIS A 150 0.72 -24.85 -6.02
N LYS A 151 1.41 -24.08 -5.17
CA LYS A 151 1.78 -24.49 -3.80
C LYS A 151 0.59 -24.61 -2.86
N TYR A 152 -0.43 -23.76 -3.03
CA TYR A 152 -1.59 -23.70 -2.15
C TYR A 152 -2.89 -24.19 -2.79
N ASN A 153 -2.79 -24.89 -3.94
CA ASN A 153 -3.90 -25.62 -4.57
C ASN A 153 -4.31 -26.85 -3.75
#